data_AF-A0A933K3F3-F1
#
_entry.id   AF-A0A933K3F3-F1
#
_cell.length_a   1.000
_cell.length_b   1.000
_cell.length_c   1.000
_cell.angle_alpha   90.00
_cell.angle_beta   90.00
_cell.angle_gamma   90.00
#
_symmetry.space_group_name_H-M   'P 1'
#
loop_
_entity.id
_entity.type
_entity.pdbx_description
1 polymer ?
#
loop_
_entity_poly.entity_id
_entity_poly.type
_entity_poly.pdbx_seq_one_letter_code
_entity_poly.pdbx_strand_id
1 'polypeptide(L)'
;LFRSIARSAGSNATGIIMTGMGDDGCEGLSEMKQSGARTIAQDESSCVVFGMPKGAIARGIVDEVLPLSSIAAAIRRIGQRARP
;
A
#
# COMPACT_ATOMS: atom_id res chain seq x y z
N LEU A 1 10.43 -4.89 5.69
CA LEU A 1 9.11 -4.72 6.35
C LEU A 1 8.00 -5.47 5.61
N PHE A 2 7.59 -5.07 4.41
CA PHE A 2 6.42 -5.66 3.75
C PHE A 2 6.52 -7.18 3.51
N ARG A 3 7.69 -7.69 3.09
CA ARG A 3 7.93 -9.13 2.93
C ARG A 3 7.66 -9.95 4.20
N SER A 4 7.98 -9.44 5.39
CA SER A 4 7.68 -10.17 6.64
C SER A 4 6.18 -10.16 6.94
N ILE A 5 5.49 -9.04 6.70
CA ILE A 5 4.03 -8.94 6.86
C ILE A 5 3.30 -9.85 5.88
N ALA A 6 3.74 -9.92 4.62
CA ALA A 6 3.18 -10.82 3.61
C ALA A 6 3.18 -12.27 4.11
N ARG A 7 4.28 -12.73 4.72
CA ARG A 7 4.43 -14.09 5.25
C ARG A 7 3.65 -14.34 6.54
N SER A 8 3.55 -13.35 7.42
CA SER A 8 2.96 -13.54 8.76
C SER A 8 1.47 -13.23 8.84
N ALA A 9 0.99 -12.26 8.06
CA ALA A 9 -0.39 -11.77 8.13
C ALA A 9 -1.18 -12.02 6.83
N GLY A 10 -0.51 -12.16 5.68
CA GLY A 10 -1.15 -12.41 4.39
C GLY A 10 -2.30 -11.44 4.10
N SER A 11 -3.48 -11.99 3.82
CA SER A 11 -4.70 -11.23 3.53
C SER A 11 -5.26 -10.43 4.71
N ASN A 12 -4.79 -10.68 5.94
CA ASN A 12 -5.15 -9.90 7.12
C ASN A 12 -4.34 -8.59 7.27
N ALA A 13 -3.55 -8.23 6.26
CA ALA A 13 -2.78 -6.99 6.23
C ALA A 13 -3.27 -6.02 5.16
N THR A 14 -2.88 -4.75 5.33
CA THR A 14 -2.99 -3.72 4.30
C THR A 14 -1.62 -3.08 4.12
N GLY A 15 -1.11 -3.07 2.88
CA GLY A 15 0.13 -2.40 2.51
C GLY A 15 -0.16 -1.00 1.99
N ILE A 16 0.52 0.02 2.51
CA ILE A 16 0.34 1.40 2.07
C ILE A 16 1.71 1.97 1.73
N ILE A 17 1.90 2.38 0.48
CA ILE A 17 3.13 3.01 0.00
C ILE A 17 2.89 4.51 -0.20
N MET A 18 3.72 5.33 0.45
CA MET A 18 3.53 6.79 0.52
C MET A 18 4.69 7.51 -0.18
N THR A 19 4.61 8.85 -0.19
CA THR A 19 5.64 9.75 -0.71
C THR A 19 7.06 9.30 -0.34
N GLY A 20 7.97 9.40 -1.30
CA GLY A 20 9.40 9.13 -1.12
C GLY A 20 10.08 8.73 -2.42
N MET A 21 11.41 8.66 -2.37
CA MET A 21 12.26 8.36 -3.52
C MET A 21 12.51 6.85 -3.65
N GLY A 22 12.83 6.39 -4.87
CA GLY A 22 13.23 5.02 -5.14
C GLY A 22 12.05 4.05 -5.25
N ASP A 23 12.33 2.76 -5.09
CA ASP A 23 11.37 1.67 -5.23
C ASP A 23 11.49 0.57 -4.16
N ASP A 24 12.23 0.82 -3.08
CA ASP A 24 12.53 -0.12 -1.99
C ASP A 24 11.30 -0.82 -1.42
N GLY A 25 10.13 -0.17 -1.43
CA GLY A 25 8.86 -0.72 -0.96
C GLY A 25 8.11 -1.58 -1.99
N CYS A 26 8.44 -1.51 -3.28
CA CYS A 26 7.61 -2.06 -4.36
C CYS A 26 7.61 -3.60 -4.38
N GLU A 27 8.79 -4.24 -4.27
CA GLU A 27 8.89 -5.70 -4.25
C GLU A 27 8.15 -6.30 -3.07
N GLY A 28 8.37 -5.73 -1.87
CA GLY A 28 7.66 -6.18 -0.68
C GLY A 28 6.15 -5.95 -0.75
N LEU A 29 5.70 -4.86 -1.38
CA LEU A 29 4.28 -4.56 -1.59
C LEU A 29 3.65 -5.54 -2.60
N SER A 30 4.40 -5.94 -3.63
CA SER A 30 4.01 -6.99 -4.58
C SER A 30 3.78 -8.32 -3.87
N GLU A 31 4.68 -8.71 -2.96
CA GLU A 31 4.51 -9.93 -2.15
C GLU A 31 3.29 -9.87 -1.23
N MET A 32 3.02 -8.70 -0.63
CA MET A 32 1.80 -8.48 0.15
C MET A 32 0.55 -8.68 -0.73
N LYS A 33 0.54 -8.09 -1.92
CA LYS A 33 -0.56 -8.21 -2.89
C LYS A 33 -0.81 -9.68 -3.29
N GLN A 34 0.26 -10.41 -3.60
CA GLN A 34 0.20 -11.84 -3.95
C GLN A 34 -0.31 -12.69 -2.78
N SER A 35 -0.03 -12.28 -1.54
CA SER A 35 -0.51 -12.94 -0.32
C SER A 35 -1.97 -12.56 0.05
N GLY A 36 -2.65 -11.80 -0.82
CA GLY A 36 -4.05 -11.39 -0.65
C GLY A 36 -4.25 -10.11 0.16
N ALA A 37 -3.17 -9.40 0.54
CA ALA A 37 -3.31 -8.11 1.22
C ALA A 37 -3.86 -7.04 0.27
N ARG A 38 -4.62 -6.09 0.82
CA ARG A 38 -5.03 -4.89 0.08
C ARG A 38 -3.85 -3.92 0.00
N THR A 39 -3.65 -3.30 -1.16
CA THR A 39 -2.52 -2.38 -1.36
C THR A 39 -2.98 -0.99 -1.78
N ILE A 40 -2.41 0.05 -1.17
CA ILE A 40 -2.78 1.45 -1.42
C ILE A 40 -1.52 2.25 -1.74
N ALA A 41 -1.63 3.18 -2.68
CA ALA A 41 -0.60 4.19 -2.94
C ALA A 41 -1.12 5.59 -2.64
N GLN A 42 -0.25 6.46 -2.12
CA GLN A 42 -0.52 7.88 -2.02
C GLN A 42 -0.54 8.52 -3.42
N ASP A 43 -1.48 9.42 -3.70
CA ASP A 43 -1.55 10.14 -4.97
C ASP A 43 -0.41 11.14 -5.17
N GLU A 44 -0.19 11.54 -6.43
CA GLU A 44 0.86 12.47 -6.81
C GLU A 44 0.64 13.86 -6.21
N SER A 45 -0.60 14.35 -6.19
CA SER A 45 -0.94 15.71 -5.77
C SER A 45 -0.62 16.01 -4.30
N SER A 46 -0.60 14.98 -3.46
CA SER A 46 -0.31 15.08 -2.04
C SER A 46 1.10 14.60 -1.68
N CYS A 47 1.86 14.05 -2.64
CA CYS A 47 3.23 13.61 -2.43
C CYS A 47 4.21 14.79 -2.46
N VAL A 48 5.24 14.73 -1.62
CA VAL A 48 6.42 15.60 -1.76
C VAL A 48 7.34 15.06 -2.86
N VAL A 49 7.52 13.73 -2.90
CA VAL A 49 8.26 13.01 -3.93
C VAL A 49 7.43 11.82 -4.39
N PHE A 50 6.97 11.87 -5.64
CA PHE A 50 6.15 10.81 -6.24
C PHE A 50 7.02 9.73 -6.90
N GLY A 51 7.99 9.18 -6.15
CA GLY A 51 8.89 8.12 -6.63
C GLY A 51 8.33 6.72 -6.34
N MET A 52 8.29 6.35 -5.06
CA MET A 52 7.80 5.04 -4.63
C MET A 52 6.35 4.76 -5.05
N PRO A 53 5.38 5.70 -4.86
CA PRO A 53 4.00 5.46 -5.31
C PRO A 53 3.91 5.25 -6.82
N LYS A 54 4.63 6.05 -7.62
CA LYS A 54 4.72 5.89 -9.07
C LYS A 54 5.26 4.51 -9.46
N GLY A 55 6.31 4.05 -8.78
CA GLY A 55 6.89 2.73 -8.99
C GLY A 55 5.94 1.57 -8.69
N ALA A 56 5.10 1.70 -7.65
CA ALA A 56 4.09 0.69 -7.32
C ALA A 56 2.91 0.71 -8.30
N ILE A 57 2.45 1.89 -8.70
CA ILE A 57 1.36 2.05 -9.68
C ILE A 57 1.77 1.46 -11.03
N ALA A 58 2.98 1.80 -11.52
CA ALA A 58 3.50 1.31 -12.80
C ALA A 58 3.63 -0.24 -12.86
N ARG A 59 3.82 -0.89 -11.71
CA ARG A 59 3.89 -2.35 -11.58
C ARG A 59 2.52 -3.02 -11.48
N GLY A 60 1.42 -2.26 -11.40
CA GLY A 60 0.06 -2.82 -11.29
C GLY A 60 -0.22 -3.50 -9.95
N ILE A 61 0.53 -3.16 -8.89
CA ILE A 61 0.43 -3.81 -7.56
C ILE A 61 -0.36 -2.97 -6.55
N VAL A 62 -1.18 -2.02 -7.01
CA VAL A 62 -1.95 -1.08 -6.19
C VAL A 62 -3.45 -1.26 -6.45
N ASP A 63 -4.25 -1.46 -5.40
CA ASP A 63 -5.71 -1.53 -5.48
C ASP A 63 -6.39 -0.16 -5.52
N GLU A 64 -5.86 0.79 -4.74
CA GLU A 64 -6.42 2.13 -4.61
C GLU A 64 -5.31 3.18 -4.58
N VAL A 65 -5.52 4.29 -5.29
CA VAL A 65 -4.67 5.49 -5.20
C VAL A 65 -5.48 6.56 -4.47
N LEU A 66 -4.95 7.10 -3.37
CA LEU A 66 -5.68 8.01 -2.49
C LEU A 66 -4.85 9.25 -2.12
N PRO A 67 -5.47 10.44 -1.94
CA PRO A 67 -4.79 11.58 -1.33
C PRO A 67 -4.44 11.28 0.12
N LEU A 68 -3.38 11.92 0.63
CA LEU A 68 -2.93 11.79 2.02
C LEU A 68 -4.07 11.95 3.04
N SER A 69 -4.96 12.92 2.80
CA SER A 69 -6.12 13.20 3.66
C SER A 69 -7.12 12.04 3.77
N SER A 70 -7.14 11.12 2.80
CA SER A 70 -8.06 9.98 2.76
C SER A 70 -7.46 8.67 3.27
N ILE A 71 -6.13 8.59 3.43
CA ILE A 71 -5.45 7.36 3.86
C ILE A 71 -5.91 6.90 5.24
N ALA A 72 -6.05 7.82 6.21
CA ALA A 72 -6.51 7.48 7.55
C ALA A 72 -7.95 6.90 7.55
N ALA A 73 -8.84 7.48 6.74
CA ALA A 73 -10.20 6.97 6.59
C ALA A 73 -10.22 5.58 5.92
N ALA A 74 -9.35 5.34 4.94
CA ALA A 74 -9.20 4.04 4.30
C ALA A 74 -8.72 2.97 5.30
N ILE A 75 -7.72 3.27 6.13
CA ILE A 75 -7.24 2.36 7.19
C ILE A 75 -8.40 1.95 8.11
N ARG A 76 -9.18 2.93 8.60
CA ARG A 76 -10.35 2.66 9.45
C ARG A 76 -11.39 1.79 8.74
N ARG A 77 -11.74 2.13 7.51
CA ARG A 77 -12.72 1.40 6.69
C ARG A 77 -12.32 -0.06 6.49
N ILE A 78 -11.04 -0.32 6.22
CA ILE A 78 -10.52 -1.66 5.98
C ILE A 78 -10.44 -2.46 7.29
N GLY A 79 -9.87 -1.88 8.35
CA GLY A 79 -9.73 -2.54 9.65
C GLY A 79 -11.06 -2.89 10.31
N GLN A 80 -12.13 -2.11 10.07
CA GLN A 80 -13.47 -2.40 10.56
C GLN A 80 -14.15 -3.57 9.83
N ARG A 81 -13.81 -3.80 8.55
CA ARG A 81 -14.35 -4.92 7.76
C ARG A 81 -13.66 -6.25 8.03
N ALA A 82 -12.47 -6.23 8.62
CA ALA A 82 -11.66 -7.40 8.89
C ALA A 82 -11.96 -8.07 10.25
N ARG A 83 -13.00 -7.64 10.98
CA ARG A 83 -13.43 -8.32 12.21
C ARG A 83 -14.21 -9.60 11.87
N PRO A 84 -13.86 -10.76 12.48
CA PRO A 84 -14.67 -11.97 12.38
C PRO A 84 -16.06 -11.78 12.99
#